data_AF-A0A3N9NPR5-F1
#
_entry.id   AF-A0A3N9NPR5-F1
#
_cell.length_a   1.000
_cell.length_b   1.000
_cell.length_c   1.000
_cell.angle_alpha   90.00
_cell.angle_beta   90.00
_cell.angle_gamma   90.00
#
_symmetry.space_group_name_H-M   'P 1'
#
loop_
_entity.id
_entity.type
_entity.pdbx_description
1 polymer ?
#
loop_
_entity_poly.entity_id
_entity_poly.type
_entity_poly.pdbx_seq_one_letter_code
_entity_poly.pdbx_strand_id
1 'polypeptide(L)' 'MDSTVTVVRGGSWNNNNPDNFRCANRNRNNPNNRNNNLGFRLARSAQSSSTINKR' A
#
# COMPACT_ATOMS: atom_id res chain seq x y z
N MET A 1 -4.67 -3.43 -23.54
CA MET A 1 -3.84 -3.70 -22.34
C MET A 1 -4.13 -2.57 -21.38
N ASP A 2 -4.72 -2.86 -20.23
CA ASP A 2 -5.06 -1.84 -19.23
C ASP A 2 -3.77 -1.18 -18.71
N SER A 3 -3.62 0.11 -18.98
CA SER A 3 -2.44 0.91 -18.62
C SER A 3 -2.38 1.29 -17.15
N THR A 4 -3.36 0.86 -16.34
CA THR A 4 -3.34 1.16 -14.91
C THR A 4 -2.25 0.33 -14.21
N VAL A 5 -1.44 0.98 -13.38
CA VAL A 5 -0.44 0.34 -12.52
C VAL A 5 -0.84 0.54 -11.07
N THR A 6 -0.74 -0.51 -10.26
CA THR A 6 -0.94 -0.41 -8.82
C THR A 6 0.40 -0.23 -8.12
N VAL A 7 0.40 0.54 -7.02
CA VAL A 7 1.59 0.82 -6.24
C VAL A 7 1.62 -0.10 -5.01
N VAL A 8 2.73 -0.82 -4.85
CA VAL A 8 2.98 -1.70 -3.69
C VAL A 8 4.10 -1.10 -2.84
N ARG A 9 3.99 -1.25 -1.50
CA ARG A 9 4.89 -0.61 -0.52
C ARG A 9 5.36 -1.59 0.54
N GLY A 10 6.54 -1.32 1.11
CA GLY A 10 7.07 -2.02 2.30
C GLY A 10 7.98 -3.21 2.01
N GLY A 11 8.20 -3.57 0.75
CA GLY A 11 9.06 -4.71 0.38
C GLY A 11 8.46 -6.08 0.71
N SER A 12 9.18 -7.14 0.36
CA SER A 12 8.85 -8.54 0.66
C SER A 12 10.13 -9.31 0.99
N TRP A 13 10.00 -10.53 1.53
CA TRP A 13 11.14 -11.36 1.89
C TRP A 13 12.08 -11.68 0.70
N ASN A 14 11.53 -11.77 -0.52
CA ASN A 14 12.27 -12.11 -1.75
C ASN A 14 12.90 -10.89 -2.45
N ASN A 15 13.29 -9.89 -1.67
CA ASN A 15 13.82 -8.64 -2.20
C ASN A 15 15.21 -8.39 -1.61
N ASN A 16 16.25 -8.62 -2.39
CA ASN A 16 17.63 -8.56 -1.92
C ASN A 16 18.23 -7.14 -1.98
N ASN A 17 17.54 -6.18 -2.61
CA ASN A 17 17.99 -4.80 -2.64
C ASN A 17 17.38 -3.98 -1.48
N PRO A 18 18.19 -3.50 -0.52
CA PRO A 18 17.72 -2.73 0.63
C PRO A 18 17.06 -1.40 0.25
N ASP A 19 17.41 -0.80 -0.89
CA ASP A 19 16.80 0.45 -1.35
C ASP A 19 15.29 0.35 -1.56
N ASN A 20 14.80 -0.87 -1.82
CA ASN A 20 13.40 -1.13 -2.06
C ASN A 20 12.56 -1.18 -0.77
N PHE A 21 13.19 -1.26 0.41
CA PHE A 21 12.53 -1.24 1.72
C PHE A 21 12.30 0.16 2.27
N ARG A 22 12.83 1.19 1.60
CA ARG A 22 12.65 2.57 2.04
C ARG A 22 11.17 2.94 2.09
N CYS A 23 10.80 3.70 3.11
CA CYS A 23 9.43 4.17 3.30
C CYS A 23 8.94 5.00 2.11
N ALA A 24 9.82 5.58 1.29
CA ALA A 24 9.47 6.33 0.08
C ALA A 24 9.34 5.48 -1.20
N ASN A 25 9.82 4.22 -1.22
CA ASN A 25 9.90 3.43 -2.44
C ASN A 25 8.51 2.99 -2.97
N ARG A 26 8.21 3.26 -4.25
CA ARG A 26 6.89 2.99 -4.88
C ARG A 26 7.03 1.95 -5.99
N ASN A 27 6.88 0.66 -5.65
CA ASN A 27 6.95 -0.40 -6.65
C ASN A 27 5.72 -0.37 -7.55
N ARG A 28 5.94 -0.28 -8.87
CA ARG A 28 4.89 -0.30 -9.90
C ARG A 28 4.64 -1.75 -10.30
N ASN A 29 3.40 -2.21 -10.17
CA ASN A 29 3.02 -3.55 -10.59
C ASN A 29 1.78 -3.52 -11.48
N ASN A 30 1.68 -4.51 -12.36
CA ASN A 30 0.44 -4.73 -13.12
C ASN A 30 -0.68 -5.16 -12.13
N PRO A 31 -1.90 -4.60 -12.23
CA PRO A 31 -3.03 -4.94 -11.36
C PRO A 31 -3.40 -6.43 -11.35
N ASN A 32 -3.12 -7.12 -12.47
CA ASN A 32 -3.35 -8.56 -12.63
C ASN A 32 -2.20 -9.41 -12.10
N ASN A 33 -1.10 -8.80 -11.63
CA ASN A 33 0.00 -9.53 -11.03
C ASN A 33 -0.44 -10.10 -9.67
N ARG A 34 -0.41 -11.43 -9.56
CA ARG A 34 -0.76 -12.20 -8.34
C ARG A 34 0.47 -12.91 -7.76
N ASN A 35 1.68 -12.37 -7.98
CA ASN A 35 2.92 -12.89 -7.42
C ASN A 35 2.81 -13.03 -5.88
N ASN A 36 3.30 -14.15 -5.35
CA ASN A 36 3.24 -14.50 -3.92
C ASN A 36 4.04 -13.55 -3.00
N ASN A 37 4.83 -12.64 -3.58
CA ASN A 37 5.51 -11.57 -2.86
C ASN A 37 4.61 -10.35 -2.60
N LEU A 38 3.34 -10.40 -3.00
CA LEU A 38 2.36 -9.34 -2.80
C LEU A 38 1.38 -9.72 -1.69
N GLY A 39 1.02 -8.73 -0.86
CA GLY A 39 0.02 -8.85 0.19
C GLY A 39 -0.76 -7.55 0.36
N PHE A 40 -1.68 -7.51 1.33
CA PHE A 40 -2.47 -6.33 1.65
C PHE A 40 -2.41 -5.99 3.15
N ARG A 41 -2.62 -4.72 3.47
CA ARG A 41 -2.81 -4.22 4.83
C ARG A 41 -4.13 -3.48 4.88
N LEU A 42 -4.98 -3.83 5.83
CA LEU A 42 -6.26 -3.16 6.02
C LEU A 42 -6.04 -1.77 6.60
N ALA A 43 -6.83 -0.80 6.14
CA ALA A 43 -6.88 0.55 6.68
C ALA A 43 -8.34 0.92 6.93
N ARG A 44 -8.59 1.69 7.99
CA ARG A 44 -9.90 2.24 8.32
C ARG A 44 -9.79 3.76 8.38
N SER A 45 -10.81 4.47 7.93
CA SER A 45 -10.91 5.91 8.14
C SER A 45 -10.92 6.23 9.63
N ALA A 46 -10.31 7.36 10.01
CA ALA A 46 -10.48 7.91 11.35
C ALA A 46 -11.95 8.29 11.53
N GLN A 47 -12.52 8.02 12.72
CA GLN A 47 -13.82 8.57 13.05
C GLN A 47 -13.68 10.09 13.08
N SER A 48 -14.52 10.78 12.32
CA SER A 48 -14.73 12.20 12.54
C SER A 48 -15.44 12.34 13.87
N SER A 49 -14.74 12.80 14.91
CA SER A 49 -15.39 13.27 16.13
C SER A 49 -16.17 14.52 15.76
N SER A 50 -17.46 14.39 15.49
CA SER A 50 -18.35 15.55 15.54
C SER A 50 -18.39 15.98 17.01
N THR A 51 -17.66 17.06 17.33
CA THR A 51 -17.89 17.79 18.57
C THR A 51 -19.30 18.36 18.49
N ILE A 52 -20.29 17.58 18.94
CA ILE A 52 -21.61 18.11 19.25
C ILE A 52 -21.41 18.95 20.50
N ASN A 53 -21.46 20.27 20.35
CA ASN A 53 -21.53 21.20 21.48
C ASN A 53 -22.77 20.84 22.29
N LYS A 54 -22.57 20.12 23.39
CA LYS A 54 -23.59 19.85 24.40
C LYS A 54 -23.85 21.18 25.10
N ARG A 55 -25.01 21.78 24.81
CA ARG A 55 -25.59 22.84 25.65
C ARG A 55 -26.05 22.23 26.96
#